data_AF-A0A7F8RTX6-F1
#
_entry.id   AF-A0A7F8RTX6-F1
#
_cell.length_a   1.000
_cell.length_b   1.000
_cell.length_c   1.000
_cell.angle_alpha   90.00
_cell.angle_beta   90.00
_cell.angle_gamma   90.00
#
_symmetry.space_group_name_H-M   'P 1'
#
loop_
_entity.id
_entity.type
_entity.pdbx_description
1 polymer ?
#
loop_
_entity_poly.entity_id
_entity_poly.type
_entity_poly.pdbx_seq_one_letter_code
_entity_poly.pdbx_strand_id
1 'polypeptide(L)'
;ERIQNQWDEVQEHLQNRRQQLNEMLKDSTQWLEAKEEAEQVLGQARAKLESWKEAPYTMDAIQKKITETKQLAKDLRQWQINVDVANDLALKLLRDYSADDTRKVHMITENINASWASIHKRVSEREAALEETHRLLQQFPLDLEKFLAWLTEAETTANVLQDATHKERLLEDSKGVRELMKQWQDLQGEIEAHTDMYHNLDENGQKVLRSLEGSDDAALLQRRLDNMNFKWSELRKKSLNIRSHLEASSDQWKRLHLSLQELLVWLQLKDDELSRQAPIGGDFPAVQKQNDVHRAFKRELKTKEPVIMSTLETVRIFLTEQPLEGLEKLYQEPRELPPEERAQNVTRLLRKQAEEVNTEWEKLNLHSADWQRKIDEALERLQELQEATDKLDLKLRQAEVIKGSWQPVGDLLIDSLQDHLEKVKVLRGEITPLKENVSYVNDLARQLTTLGIQLSPYNVNILEDLNTRWKLLQVGTL
;
A
#
# COMPACT_ATOMS: atom_id res chain seq x y z
N GLU A 1 37.14 -102.43 46.61
CA GLU A 1 37.51 -101.72 45.37
C GLU A 1 36.48 -100.68 44.96
N ARG A 2 35.28 -101.04 44.50
CA ARG A 2 34.27 -100.05 44.03
C ARG A 2 33.88 -98.97 45.06
N ILE A 3 33.72 -99.33 46.33
CA ILE A 3 33.43 -98.38 47.42
C ILE A 3 34.65 -97.49 47.74
N GLN A 4 35.87 -98.04 47.62
CA GLN A 4 37.10 -97.29 47.86
C GLN A 4 37.30 -96.22 46.78
N ASN A 5 37.11 -96.57 45.51
CA ASN A 5 37.19 -95.60 44.41
C ASN A 5 36.15 -94.48 44.54
N GLN A 6 34.90 -94.82 44.93
CA GLN A 6 33.87 -93.82 45.20
C GLN A 6 34.21 -92.92 46.41
N TRP A 7 34.84 -93.48 47.43
CA TRP A 7 35.31 -92.72 48.59
C TRP A 7 36.43 -91.74 48.19
N ASP A 8 37.40 -92.21 47.41
CA ASP A 8 38.53 -91.41 46.94
C ASP A 8 38.04 -90.28 46.00
N GLU A 9 37.09 -90.56 45.10
CA GLU A 9 36.42 -89.55 44.25
C GLU A 9 35.69 -88.49 45.08
N VAL A 10 34.89 -88.88 46.07
CA VAL A 10 34.18 -87.94 46.96
C VAL A 10 35.19 -87.11 47.78
N GLN A 11 36.27 -87.72 48.25
CA GLN A 11 37.31 -87.03 49.01
C GLN A 11 38.06 -86.00 48.14
N GLU A 12 38.38 -86.35 46.90
CA GLU A 12 38.97 -85.44 45.92
C GLU A 12 38.02 -84.27 45.60
N HIS A 13 36.75 -84.56 45.34
CA HIS A 13 35.72 -83.53 45.12
C HIS A 13 35.58 -82.58 46.32
N LEU A 14 35.57 -83.11 47.54
CA LEU A 14 35.51 -82.30 48.76
C LEU A 14 36.77 -81.46 48.96
N GLN A 15 37.96 -81.99 48.66
CA GLN A 15 39.21 -81.23 48.73
C GLN A 15 39.24 -80.11 47.70
N ASN A 16 38.85 -80.39 46.45
CA ASN A 16 38.75 -79.41 45.37
C ASN A 16 37.73 -78.32 45.70
N ARG A 17 36.55 -78.69 46.22
CA ARG A 17 35.53 -77.71 46.64
C ARG A 17 36.02 -76.88 47.83
N ARG A 18 36.73 -77.46 48.80
CA ARG A 18 37.33 -76.72 49.91
C ARG A 18 38.36 -75.71 49.42
N GLN A 19 39.20 -76.09 48.45
CA GLN A 19 40.16 -75.16 47.85
C GLN A 19 39.44 -74.03 47.11
N GLN A 20 38.44 -74.34 46.28
CA GLN A 20 37.61 -73.33 45.61
C GLN A 20 36.94 -72.36 46.60
N LEU A 21 36.40 -72.86 47.71
CA LEU A 21 35.80 -72.00 48.74
C LEU A 21 36.82 -71.09 49.42
N ASN A 22 38.06 -71.56 49.64
CA ASN A 22 39.13 -70.73 50.19
C ASN A 22 39.59 -69.65 49.20
N GLU A 23 39.70 -69.98 47.91
CA GLU A 23 40.01 -69.04 46.84
C GLU A 23 38.87 -68.01 46.67
N MET A 24 37.62 -68.46 46.67
CA MET A 24 36.44 -67.62 46.63
C MET A 24 36.37 -66.67 47.82
N LEU A 25 36.68 -67.14 49.03
CA LEU A 25 36.74 -66.30 50.22
C LEU A 25 37.79 -65.20 50.05
N LYS A 26 38.99 -65.55 49.58
CA LYS A 26 40.06 -64.58 49.33
C LYS A 26 39.66 -63.53 48.29
N ASP A 27 39.15 -63.97 47.13
CA ASP A 27 38.72 -63.06 46.06
C ASP A 27 37.56 -62.18 46.50
N SER A 28 36.63 -62.73 47.29
CA SER A 28 35.50 -61.97 47.86
C SER A 28 35.97 -60.93 48.86
N THR A 29 36.96 -61.24 49.70
CA THR A 29 37.56 -60.27 50.63
C THR A 29 38.24 -59.13 49.86
N GLN A 30 39.03 -59.45 48.83
CA GLN A 30 39.67 -58.43 47.99
C GLN A 30 38.65 -57.53 47.29
N TRP A 31 37.56 -58.11 46.78
CA TRP A 31 36.49 -57.33 46.19
C TRP A 31 35.77 -56.45 47.21
N LEU A 32 35.51 -56.94 48.42
CA LEU A 32 34.88 -56.15 49.49
C LEU A 32 35.73 -54.92 49.86
N GLU A 33 37.05 -55.09 49.96
CA GLU A 33 37.99 -53.99 50.20
C GLU A 33 37.96 -52.95 49.05
N ALA A 34 38.12 -53.40 47.81
CA ALA A 34 38.05 -52.51 46.64
C ALA A 34 36.69 -51.82 46.49
N LYS A 35 35.61 -52.53 46.82
CA LYS A 35 34.25 -52.00 46.83
C LYS A 35 34.09 -50.90 47.88
N GLU A 36 34.68 -51.04 49.06
CA GLU A 36 34.68 -50.00 50.09
C GLU A 36 35.47 -48.75 49.63
N GLU A 37 36.61 -48.93 48.97
CA GLU A 37 37.37 -47.83 48.37
C GLU A 37 36.59 -47.09 47.27
N ALA A 38 35.87 -47.82 46.41
CA ALA A 38 34.99 -47.25 45.38
C ALA A 38 33.80 -46.49 46.00
N GLU A 39 33.17 -47.04 47.04
CA GLU A 39 32.10 -46.36 47.79
C GLU A 39 32.61 -45.10 48.50
N GLN A 40 33.85 -45.10 49.00
CA GLN A 40 34.47 -43.95 49.64
C GLN A 40 34.64 -42.78 48.66
N VAL A 41 35.20 -43.01 47.47
CA VAL A 41 35.36 -41.93 46.46
C VAL A 41 34.02 -41.44 45.92
N LEU A 42 33.04 -42.33 45.78
CA LEU A 42 31.66 -41.97 45.47
C LEU A 42 31.05 -41.05 46.54
N GLY A 43 31.25 -41.38 47.81
CA GLY A 43 30.80 -40.57 48.94
C GLY A 43 31.45 -39.19 48.96
N GLN A 44 32.76 -39.10 48.71
CA GLN A 44 33.49 -37.83 48.62
C GLN A 44 32.97 -36.96 47.48
N ALA A 45 32.75 -37.53 46.29
CA ALA A 45 32.21 -36.80 45.16
C ALA A 45 30.78 -36.29 45.43
N ARG A 46 29.92 -37.13 46.03
CA ARG A 46 28.55 -36.74 46.42
C ARG A 46 28.56 -35.60 47.43
N ALA A 47 29.39 -35.69 48.47
CA ALA A 47 29.50 -34.64 49.47
C ALA A 47 29.93 -33.29 48.85
N LYS A 48 30.90 -33.31 47.92
CA LYS A 48 31.28 -32.11 47.16
C LYS A 48 30.12 -31.58 46.31
N LEU A 49 29.41 -32.43 45.58
CA LEU A 49 28.23 -32.02 44.81
C LEU A 49 27.13 -31.40 45.68
N GLU A 50 26.88 -31.92 46.89
CA GLU A 50 25.87 -31.39 47.82
C GLU A 50 26.30 -30.08 48.50
N SER A 51 27.61 -29.88 48.70
CA SER A 51 28.15 -28.64 49.26
C SER A 51 27.98 -27.44 48.33
N TRP A 52 27.75 -27.67 47.04
CA TRP A 52 27.54 -26.62 46.05
C TRP A 52 26.15 -25.99 46.20
N LYS A 53 26.09 -24.82 46.82
CA LYS A 53 24.87 -24.01 46.91
C LYS A 53 24.62 -23.22 45.64
N GLU A 54 23.35 -23.07 45.27
CA GLU A 54 22.90 -22.00 44.37
C GLU A 54 22.96 -20.68 45.14
N ALA A 55 23.81 -19.77 44.68
CA ALA A 55 24.05 -18.48 45.28
C ALA A 55 24.26 -17.45 44.16
N PRO A 56 23.85 -16.19 44.36
CA PRO A 56 23.85 -15.16 43.33
C PRO A 56 25.24 -14.92 42.74
N TYR A 57 25.24 -14.48 41.49
CA TYR A 57 26.33 -14.65 40.55
C TYR A 57 27.07 -13.33 40.31
N THR A 58 28.26 -13.19 40.88
CA THR A 58 29.26 -12.23 40.35
C THR A 58 30.18 -12.95 39.37
N MET A 59 30.83 -12.20 38.48
CA MET A 59 31.82 -12.72 37.53
C MET A 59 32.90 -13.55 38.24
N ASP A 60 33.44 -13.02 39.34
CA ASP A 60 34.44 -13.71 40.16
C ASP A 60 33.88 -14.98 40.82
N ALA A 61 32.61 -14.95 41.27
CA ALA A 61 31.96 -16.11 41.86
C ALA A 61 31.74 -17.23 40.84
N ILE A 62 31.40 -16.91 39.58
CA ILE A 62 31.26 -17.90 38.50
C ILE A 62 32.62 -18.47 38.13
N GLN A 63 33.64 -17.63 37.95
CA GLN A 63 34.98 -18.09 37.64
C GLN A 63 35.51 -19.03 38.73
N LYS A 64 35.27 -18.70 40.01
CA LYS A 64 35.59 -19.59 41.13
C LYS A 64 34.84 -20.92 41.04
N LYS A 65 33.52 -20.91 40.81
CA LYS A 65 32.71 -22.13 40.64
C LYS A 65 33.19 -22.99 39.47
N ILE A 66 33.64 -22.38 38.36
CA ILE A 66 34.25 -23.10 37.22
C ILE A 66 35.53 -23.79 37.68
N THR A 67 36.42 -23.09 38.40
CA THR A 67 37.67 -23.69 38.90
C THR A 67 37.42 -24.85 39.87
N GLU A 68 36.45 -24.72 40.78
CA GLU A 68 36.05 -25.78 41.71
C GLU A 68 35.48 -27.01 40.98
N THR A 69 34.63 -26.78 39.96
CA THR A 69 34.04 -27.85 39.15
C THR A 69 35.11 -28.57 38.33
N LYS A 70 36.05 -27.83 37.72
CA LYS A 70 37.22 -28.37 37.01
C LYS A 70 38.13 -29.18 37.92
N GLN A 71 38.29 -28.75 39.17
CA GLN A 71 39.05 -29.52 40.15
C GLN A 71 38.36 -30.84 40.49
N LEU A 72 37.04 -30.85 40.74
CA LEU A 72 36.31 -32.11 40.94
C LEU A 72 36.39 -33.02 39.71
N ALA A 73 36.29 -32.48 38.50
CA ALA A 73 36.47 -33.26 37.28
C ALA A 73 37.88 -33.89 37.16
N LYS A 74 38.93 -33.21 37.66
CA LYS A 74 40.28 -33.79 37.78
C LYS A 74 40.33 -34.89 38.83
N ASP A 75 39.73 -34.67 39.99
CA ASP A 75 39.70 -35.66 41.08
C ASP A 75 38.96 -36.94 40.63
N LEU A 76 37.83 -36.82 39.94
CA LEU A 76 37.10 -37.97 39.37
C LEU A 76 37.97 -38.78 38.41
N ARG A 77 38.76 -38.12 37.55
CA ARG A 77 39.72 -38.82 36.67
C ARG A 77 40.78 -39.59 37.44
N GLN A 78 41.21 -39.08 38.59
CA GLN A 78 42.19 -39.76 39.45
C GLN A 78 41.57 -40.94 40.20
N TRP A 79 40.32 -40.79 40.67
CA TRP A 79 39.58 -41.82 41.40
C TRP A 79 38.99 -42.92 40.51
N GLN A 80 39.03 -42.76 39.19
CA GLN A 80 38.56 -43.76 38.22
C GLN A 80 39.18 -45.14 38.50
N ILE A 81 40.45 -45.18 38.90
CA ILE A 81 41.15 -46.44 39.22
C ILE A 81 40.47 -47.24 40.34
N ASN A 82 39.88 -46.59 41.34
CA ASN A 82 39.20 -47.28 42.45
C ASN A 82 37.95 -48.01 41.96
N VAL A 83 37.22 -47.40 41.03
CA VAL A 83 36.03 -47.99 40.40
C VAL A 83 36.43 -49.10 39.43
N ASP A 84 37.50 -48.90 38.66
CA ASP A 84 38.02 -49.91 37.73
C ASP A 84 38.49 -51.18 38.47
N VAL A 85 39.25 -51.03 39.57
CA VAL A 85 39.71 -52.18 40.38
C VAL A 85 38.52 -52.93 41.01
N ALA A 86 37.53 -52.23 41.54
CA ALA A 86 36.32 -52.86 42.07
C ALA A 86 35.52 -53.60 40.98
N ASN A 87 35.46 -53.05 39.77
CA ASN A 87 34.84 -53.68 38.61
C ASN A 87 35.60 -54.92 38.14
N ASP A 88 36.93 -54.87 38.04
CA ASP A 88 37.77 -55.99 37.60
C ASP A 88 37.67 -57.18 38.57
N LEU A 89 37.68 -56.91 39.89
CA LEU A 89 37.49 -57.94 40.91
C LEU A 89 36.06 -58.49 40.92
N ALA A 90 35.04 -57.66 40.67
CA ALA A 90 33.66 -58.12 40.50
C ALA A 90 33.52 -59.05 39.30
N LEU A 91 34.11 -58.68 38.16
CA LEU A 91 34.11 -59.49 36.93
C LEU A 91 34.81 -60.82 37.14
N LYS A 92 35.93 -60.83 37.89
CA LYS A 92 36.61 -62.06 38.30
C LYS A 92 35.65 -62.96 39.09
N LEU A 93 34.98 -62.44 40.12
CA LEU A 93 34.04 -63.20 40.94
C LEU A 93 32.87 -63.78 40.12
N LEU A 94 32.29 -62.96 39.24
CA LEU A 94 31.16 -63.35 38.39
C LEU A 94 31.55 -64.43 37.37
N ARG A 95 32.79 -64.40 36.87
CA ARG A 95 33.31 -65.36 35.90
C ARG A 95 33.70 -66.67 36.57
N ASP A 96 34.56 -66.60 37.59
CA ASP A 96 35.24 -67.77 38.17
C ASP A 96 34.30 -68.57 39.11
N TYR A 97 33.26 -67.92 39.67
CA TYR A 97 32.29 -68.55 40.57
C TYR A 97 30.84 -68.48 40.04
N SER A 98 30.66 -68.58 38.72
CA SER A 98 29.35 -68.50 38.05
C SER A 98 28.33 -69.56 38.47
N ALA A 99 28.79 -70.69 39.03
CA ALA A 99 27.94 -71.74 39.58
C ALA A 99 27.43 -71.46 41.01
N ASP A 100 27.97 -70.43 41.67
CA ASP A 100 27.63 -69.99 43.03
C ASP A 100 26.72 -68.73 43.01
N ASP A 101 26.18 -68.32 44.17
CA ASP A 101 25.31 -67.13 44.25
C ASP A 101 26.13 -65.83 44.20
N THR A 102 26.16 -65.20 43.03
CA THR A 102 26.89 -63.94 42.76
C THR A 102 25.98 -62.73 42.58
N ARG A 103 24.66 -62.85 42.84
CA ARG A 103 23.67 -61.80 42.57
C ARG A 103 23.96 -60.49 43.28
N LYS A 104 24.44 -60.57 44.53
CA LYS A 104 24.79 -59.38 45.32
C LYS A 104 25.98 -58.62 44.75
N VAL A 105 27.00 -59.34 44.27
CA VAL A 105 28.18 -58.74 43.64
C VAL A 105 27.74 -57.96 42.40
N HIS A 106 26.96 -58.60 41.52
CA HIS A 106 26.41 -57.95 40.33
C HIS A 106 25.63 -56.67 40.67
N MET A 107 24.65 -56.76 41.57
CA MET A 107 23.79 -55.64 41.94
C MET A 107 24.58 -54.47 42.54
N ILE A 108 25.54 -54.74 43.41
CA ILE A 108 26.38 -53.71 44.04
C ILE A 108 27.27 -53.04 42.99
N THR A 109 27.89 -53.83 42.11
CA THR A 109 28.74 -53.32 41.03
C THR A 109 27.94 -52.44 40.05
N GLU A 110 26.73 -52.86 39.67
CA GLU A 110 25.83 -52.03 38.86
C GLU A 110 25.46 -50.71 39.55
N ASN A 111 25.17 -50.74 40.86
CA ASN A 111 24.87 -49.53 41.63
C ASN A 111 26.05 -48.57 41.71
N ILE A 112 27.27 -49.08 41.93
CA ILE A 112 28.51 -48.28 41.92
C ILE A 112 28.68 -47.62 40.55
N ASN A 113 28.54 -48.38 39.46
CA ASN A 113 28.69 -47.87 38.11
C ASN A 113 27.62 -46.84 37.72
N ALA A 114 26.35 -47.10 38.06
CA ALA A 114 25.26 -46.15 37.82
C ALA A 114 25.46 -44.84 38.61
N SER A 115 25.89 -44.96 39.86
CA SER A 115 26.25 -43.82 40.72
C SER A 115 27.42 -43.02 40.14
N TRP A 116 28.48 -43.70 39.71
CA TRP A 116 29.67 -43.09 39.12
C TRP A 116 29.34 -42.34 37.83
N ALA A 117 28.59 -42.98 36.92
CA ALA A 117 28.14 -42.36 35.66
C ALA A 117 27.25 -41.13 35.90
N SER A 118 26.34 -41.20 36.88
CA SER A 118 25.47 -40.07 37.27
C SER A 118 26.28 -38.87 37.80
N ILE A 119 27.28 -39.12 38.64
CA ILE A 119 28.19 -38.08 39.15
C ILE A 119 28.96 -37.42 38.02
N HIS A 120 29.56 -38.20 37.13
CA HIS A 120 30.27 -37.69 35.95
C HIS A 120 29.37 -36.81 35.08
N LYS A 121 28.16 -37.28 34.78
CA LYS A 121 27.17 -36.52 34.00
C LYS A 121 26.85 -35.19 34.67
N ARG A 122 26.53 -35.18 35.96
CA ARG A 122 26.19 -33.96 36.72
C ARG A 122 27.35 -32.96 36.76
N VAL A 123 28.59 -33.42 36.93
CA VAL A 123 29.78 -32.55 36.91
C VAL A 123 29.96 -31.93 35.52
N SER A 124 29.84 -32.73 34.46
CA SER A 124 29.97 -32.25 33.08
C SER A 124 28.88 -31.25 32.68
N GLU A 125 27.62 -31.52 33.03
CA GLU A 125 26.49 -30.62 32.75
C GLU A 125 26.65 -29.30 33.49
N ARG A 126 27.10 -29.35 34.76
CA ARG A 126 27.38 -28.14 35.54
C ARG A 126 28.54 -27.34 34.96
N GLU A 127 29.63 -28.00 34.55
CA GLU A 127 30.77 -27.33 33.92
C GLU A 127 30.32 -26.58 32.66
N ALA A 128 29.60 -27.25 31.76
CA ALA A 128 29.06 -26.64 30.54
C ALA A 128 28.10 -25.46 30.84
N ALA A 129 27.20 -25.60 31.81
CA ALA A 129 26.27 -24.54 32.18
C ALA A 129 26.99 -23.31 32.77
N LEU A 130 28.01 -23.52 33.61
CA LEU A 130 28.80 -22.44 34.19
C LEU A 130 29.66 -21.74 33.13
N GLU A 131 30.26 -22.49 32.21
CA GLU A 131 31.03 -21.93 31.10
C GLU A 131 30.17 -21.10 30.14
N GLU A 132 28.96 -21.57 29.80
CA GLU A 132 28.04 -20.77 28.96
C GLU A 132 27.55 -19.52 29.68
N THR A 133 27.24 -19.61 30.98
CA THR A 133 26.87 -18.43 31.78
C THR A 133 28.01 -17.43 31.86
N HIS A 134 29.25 -17.90 32.03
CA HIS A 134 30.44 -17.05 32.03
C HIS A 134 30.64 -16.36 30.69
N ARG A 135 30.54 -17.09 29.58
CA ARG A 135 30.64 -16.53 28.23
C ARG A 135 29.57 -15.46 27.99
N LEU A 136 28.34 -15.72 28.44
CA LEU A 136 27.24 -14.77 28.36
C LEU A 136 27.56 -13.48 29.13
N LEU A 137 28.01 -13.59 30.39
CA LEU A 137 28.35 -12.42 31.21
C LEU A 137 29.52 -11.61 30.64
N GLN A 138 30.46 -12.25 29.95
CA GLN A 138 31.55 -11.55 29.28
C GLN A 138 31.09 -10.81 28.02
N GLN A 139 30.27 -11.46 27.20
CA GLN A 139 29.91 -10.94 25.88
C GLN A 139 28.76 -9.91 25.94
N PHE A 140 27.79 -10.13 26.85
CA PHE A 140 26.58 -9.32 26.94
C PHE A 140 26.84 -7.80 27.12
N PRO A 141 27.75 -7.34 28.00
CA PRO A 141 28.02 -5.90 28.14
C PRO A 141 28.57 -5.27 26.84
N LEU A 142 29.41 -6.01 26.10
CA LEU A 142 30.00 -5.55 24.84
C LEU A 142 28.94 -5.43 23.74
N ASP A 143 28.07 -6.42 23.63
CA ASP A 143 26.98 -6.41 22.65
C ASP A 143 25.96 -5.32 22.98
N LEU A 144 25.63 -5.14 24.26
CA LEU A 144 24.75 -4.06 24.72
C LEU A 144 25.33 -2.68 24.41
N GLU A 145 26.63 -2.46 24.63
CA GLU A 145 27.28 -1.19 24.30
C GLU A 145 27.30 -0.91 22.80
N LYS A 146 27.64 -1.90 21.98
CA LYS A 146 27.60 -1.76 20.52
C LYS A 146 26.19 -1.43 20.02
N PHE A 147 25.18 -2.13 20.54
CA PHE A 147 23.79 -1.88 20.16
C PHE A 147 23.31 -0.50 20.61
N LEU A 148 23.65 -0.06 21.82
CA LEU A 148 23.30 1.28 22.29
C LEU A 148 23.98 2.40 21.50
N ALA A 149 25.22 2.18 21.05
CA ALA A 149 25.92 3.11 20.17
C ALA A 149 25.20 3.23 18.81
N TRP A 150 24.94 2.09 18.15
CA TRP A 150 24.16 2.06 16.91
C TRP A 150 22.78 2.68 17.08
N LEU A 151 22.07 2.37 18.18
CA LEU A 151 20.73 2.91 18.45
C LEU A 151 20.76 4.43 18.55
N THR A 152 21.82 5.01 19.12
CA THR A 152 22.01 6.46 19.21
C THR A 152 22.29 7.08 17.83
N GLU A 153 23.05 6.41 16.98
CA GLU A 153 23.30 6.83 15.59
C GLU A 153 22.01 6.76 14.74
N ALA A 154 21.25 5.67 14.86
CA ALA A 154 19.98 5.48 14.18
C ALA A 154 18.92 6.50 14.65
N GLU A 155 18.85 6.79 15.95
CA GLU A 155 18.02 7.87 16.50
C GLU A 155 18.41 9.23 15.91
N THR A 156 19.70 9.52 15.80
CA THR A 156 20.19 10.77 15.22
C THR A 156 19.77 10.88 13.75
N THR A 157 19.94 9.80 12.99
CA THR A 157 19.49 9.72 11.58
C THR A 157 17.99 9.90 11.47
N ALA A 158 17.20 9.22 12.31
CA ALA A 158 15.74 9.37 12.35
C ALA A 158 15.31 10.80 12.69
N ASN A 159 15.99 11.47 13.62
CA ASN A 159 15.71 12.87 13.97
C ASN A 159 16.01 13.81 12.80
N VAL A 160 17.17 13.64 12.14
CA VAL A 160 17.53 14.43 10.95
C VAL A 160 16.51 14.22 9.83
N LEU A 161 16.09 12.98 9.58
CA LEU A 161 15.05 12.66 8.61
C LEU A 161 13.71 13.27 8.99
N GLN A 162 13.30 13.14 10.25
CA GLN A 162 12.07 13.74 10.76
C GLN A 162 12.07 15.26 10.58
N ASP A 163 13.15 15.94 10.94
CA ASP A 163 13.27 17.39 10.76
C ASP A 163 13.26 17.77 9.27
N ALA A 164 13.90 16.97 8.42
CA ALA A 164 13.86 17.17 6.98
C ALA A 164 12.45 16.97 6.41
N THR A 165 11.65 16.04 6.96
CA THR A 165 10.24 15.90 6.57
C THR A 165 9.37 17.05 7.05
N HIS A 166 9.73 17.79 8.11
CA HIS A 166 8.93 18.94 8.56
C HIS A 166 9.35 20.26 7.90
N LYS A 167 10.47 20.30 7.18
CA LYS A 167 10.84 21.45 6.35
C LYS A 167 9.94 21.43 5.13
N GLU A 168 8.88 22.24 5.16
CA GLU A 168 7.91 22.43 4.07
C GLU A 168 8.60 22.52 2.70
N ARG A 169 9.66 23.34 2.62
CA ARG A 169 10.50 23.53 1.43
C ARG A 169 11.15 22.25 0.84
N LEU A 170 11.40 21.21 1.64
CA LEU A 170 11.98 19.92 1.18
C LEU A 170 10.92 18.90 0.78
N LEU A 171 9.71 18.98 1.35
CA LEU A 171 8.57 18.17 0.92
C LEU A 171 7.93 18.67 -0.37
N GLU A 172 8.13 19.94 -0.70
CA GLU A 172 7.72 20.55 -1.97
C GLU A 172 8.58 20.06 -3.15
N ASP A 173 9.82 19.63 -2.91
CA ASP A 173 10.71 19.07 -3.94
C ASP A 173 10.51 17.55 -4.12
N SER A 174 9.93 17.14 -5.25
CA SER A 174 9.73 15.72 -5.59
C SER A 174 11.05 14.90 -5.63
N LYS A 175 12.22 15.53 -5.81
CA LYS A 175 13.55 14.89 -5.69
C LYS A 175 13.92 14.74 -4.21
N GLY A 176 13.74 15.78 -3.41
CA GLY A 176 13.87 15.76 -1.95
C GLY A 176 13.03 14.66 -1.29
N VAL A 177 11.75 14.54 -1.64
CA VAL A 177 10.86 13.49 -1.12
C VAL A 177 11.33 12.08 -1.49
N ARG A 178 11.79 11.85 -2.73
CA ARG A 178 12.33 10.54 -3.14
C ARG A 178 13.63 10.18 -2.42
N GLU A 179 14.52 11.15 -2.26
CA GLU A 179 15.78 10.94 -1.54
C GLU A 179 15.52 10.67 -0.05
N LEU A 180 14.62 11.42 0.58
CA LEU A 180 14.17 11.17 1.95
C LEU A 180 13.49 9.79 2.08
N MET A 181 12.70 9.37 1.09
CA MET A 181 12.10 8.04 1.06
C MET A 181 13.14 6.93 0.95
N LYS A 182 14.20 7.13 0.15
CA LYS A 182 15.33 6.20 0.08
C LYS A 182 16.11 6.14 1.40
N GLN A 183 16.45 7.29 1.97
CA GLN A 183 17.15 7.33 3.26
C GLN A 183 16.31 6.72 4.40
N TRP A 184 14.99 6.90 4.35
CA TRP A 184 14.07 6.20 5.24
C TRP A 184 14.07 4.68 5.01
N GLN A 185 14.11 4.20 3.76
CA GLN A 185 14.23 2.76 3.45
C GLN A 185 15.54 2.18 3.94
N ASP A 186 16.65 2.90 3.79
CA ASP A 186 17.96 2.50 4.29
C ASP A 186 17.93 2.37 5.82
N LEU A 187 17.41 3.38 6.54
CA LEU A 187 17.21 3.33 7.99
C LEU A 187 16.28 2.17 8.40
N GLN A 188 15.20 1.96 7.67
CA GLN A 188 14.25 0.87 7.95
C GLN A 188 14.90 -0.50 7.78
N GLY A 189 15.73 -0.68 6.75
CA GLY A 189 16.53 -1.89 6.54
C GLY A 189 17.53 -2.12 7.68
N GLU A 190 18.17 -1.07 8.18
CA GLU A 190 19.04 -1.16 9.35
C GLU A 190 18.28 -1.58 10.62
N ILE A 191 17.10 -1.01 10.86
CA ILE A 191 16.23 -1.39 12.00
C ILE A 191 15.87 -2.87 11.91
N GLU A 192 15.47 -3.35 10.73
CA GLU A 192 15.13 -4.76 10.51
C GLU A 192 16.35 -5.67 10.76
N ALA A 193 17.52 -5.31 10.23
CA ALA A 193 18.76 -6.05 10.43
C ALA A 193 19.18 -6.16 11.92
N HIS A 194 18.80 -5.19 12.75
CA HIS A 194 19.13 -5.17 14.19
C HIS A 194 18.01 -5.71 15.09
N THR A 195 16.86 -6.13 14.53
CA THR A 195 15.71 -6.60 15.32
C THR A 195 16.01 -7.90 16.08
N ASP A 196 16.72 -8.83 15.45
CA ASP A 196 17.14 -10.08 16.12
C ASP A 196 18.16 -9.79 17.24
N MET A 197 19.06 -8.83 17.03
CA MET A 197 20.02 -8.41 18.05
C MET A 197 19.32 -7.81 19.27
N TYR A 198 18.31 -6.96 19.04
CA TYR A 198 17.46 -6.41 20.11
C TYR A 198 16.80 -7.52 20.94
N HIS A 199 16.15 -8.49 20.30
CA HIS A 199 15.48 -9.59 21.00
C HIS A 199 16.46 -10.47 21.78
N ASN A 200 17.62 -10.77 21.19
CA ASN A 200 18.68 -11.51 21.88
C ASN A 200 19.19 -10.75 23.11
N LEU A 201 19.42 -9.43 23.00
CA LEU A 201 19.86 -8.59 24.12
C LEU A 201 18.80 -8.46 25.21
N ASP A 202 17.52 -8.35 24.86
CA ASP A 202 16.44 -8.30 25.84
C ASP A 202 16.35 -9.63 26.60
N GLU A 203 16.29 -10.77 25.90
CA GLU A 203 16.21 -12.09 26.55
C GLU A 203 17.44 -12.39 27.44
N ASN A 204 18.64 -12.14 26.89
CA ASN A 204 19.88 -12.34 27.63
C ASN A 204 20.05 -11.34 28.76
N GLY A 205 19.61 -10.10 28.58
CA GLY A 205 19.59 -9.08 29.63
C GLY A 205 18.76 -9.52 30.82
N GLN A 206 17.58 -10.12 30.58
CA GLN A 206 16.76 -10.69 31.64
C GLN A 206 17.44 -11.88 32.35
N LYS A 207 18.18 -12.73 31.62
CA LYS A 207 18.96 -13.83 32.22
C LYS A 207 20.08 -13.30 33.13
N VAL A 208 20.83 -12.31 32.65
CA VAL A 208 21.91 -11.67 33.41
C VAL A 208 21.35 -10.94 34.64
N LEU A 209 20.23 -10.24 34.49
CA LEU A 209 19.57 -9.55 35.60
C LEU A 209 19.18 -10.51 36.73
N ARG A 210 18.58 -11.66 36.41
CA ARG A 210 18.28 -12.72 37.40
C ARG A 210 19.53 -13.24 38.09
N SER A 211 20.68 -13.24 37.41
CA SER A 211 21.93 -13.70 38.00
C SER A 211 22.52 -12.70 39.02
N LEU A 212 22.20 -11.41 38.87
CA LEU A 212 22.66 -10.30 39.70
C LEU A 212 21.69 -9.94 40.85
N GLU A 213 20.63 -10.72 41.05
CA GLU A 213 19.55 -10.39 42.00
C GLU A 213 20.08 -10.02 43.40
N GLY A 214 19.67 -8.85 43.89
CA GLY A 214 20.08 -8.32 45.19
C GLY A 214 21.36 -7.46 45.19
N SER A 215 21.98 -7.19 44.03
CA SER A 215 23.10 -6.26 43.90
C SER A 215 22.68 -4.89 43.32
N ASP A 216 23.47 -3.84 43.59
CA ASP A 216 23.30 -2.52 42.97
C ASP A 216 23.51 -2.58 41.44
N ASP A 217 24.31 -3.53 40.96
CA ASP A 217 24.56 -3.75 39.53
C ASP A 217 23.29 -4.22 38.80
N ALA A 218 22.42 -4.98 39.46
CA ALA A 218 21.13 -5.38 38.90
C ALA A 218 20.24 -4.16 38.63
N ALA A 219 20.18 -3.20 39.57
CA ALA A 219 19.40 -1.98 39.40
C ALA A 219 19.94 -1.10 38.27
N LEU A 220 21.27 -1.00 38.12
CA LEU A 220 21.89 -0.29 37.02
C LEU A 220 21.61 -0.96 35.67
N LEU A 221 21.73 -2.29 35.60
CA LEU A 221 21.45 -3.05 34.38
C LEU A 221 19.98 -2.93 33.97
N GLN A 222 19.04 -3.03 34.92
CA GLN A 222 17.62 -2.85 34.66
C GLN A 222 17.35 -1.50 34.00
N ARG A 223 17.90 -0.41 34.54
CA ARG A 223 17.75 0.93 33.96
C ARG A 223 18.32 1.02 32.54
N ARG A 224 19.45 0.37 32.26
CA ARG A 224 20.03 0.33 30.91
C ARG A 224 19.14 -0.42 29.93
N LEU A 225 18.58 -1.56 30.34
CA LEU A 225 17.65 -2.35 29.53
C LEU A 225 16.34 -1.59 29.27
N ASP A 226 15.78 -0.95 30.30
CA ASP A 226 14.58 -0.12 30.16
C ASP A 226 14.81 1.03 29.19
N ASN A 227 15.95 1.72 29.29
CA ASN A 227 16.33 2.78 28.38
C ASN A 227 16.52 2.25 26.93
N MET A 228 17.18 1.11 26.75
CA MET A 228 17.31 0.45 25.45
C MET A 228 15.94 0.15 24.83
N ASN A 229 15.05 -0.47 25.61
CA ASN A 229 13.68 -0.85 25.20
C ASN A 229 12.84 0.38 24.83
N PHE A 230 12.92 1.44 25.63
CA PHE A 230 12.26 2.71 25.34
C PHE A 230 12.76 3.32 24.03
N LYS A 231 14.08 3.48 23.87
CA LYS A 231 14.71 4.04 22.68
C LYS A 231 14.38 3.25 21.41
N TRP A 232 14.43 1.91 21.50
CA TRP A 232 14.05 1.03 20.39
C TRP A 232 12.59 1.24 19.96
N SER A 233 11.67 1.29 20.92
CA SER A 233 10.25 1.54 20.65
C SER A 233 10.04 2.92 20.00
N GLU A 234 10.68 3.96 20.53
CA GLU A 234 10.58 5.32 19.99
C GLU A 234 11.19 5.44 18.59
N LEU A 235 12.33 4.79 18.32
CA LEU A 235 12.94 4.74 16.99
C LEU A 235 11.98 4.11 15.97
N ARG A 236 11.39 2.96 16.29
CA ARG A 236 10.41 2.29 15.40
C ARG A 236 9.19 3.15 15.14
N LYS A 237 8.67 3.81 16.19
CA LYS A 237 7.54 4.74 16.08
C LYS A 237 7.89 5.96 15.21
N LYS A 238 9.09 6.53 15.38
CA LYS A 238 9.60 7.64 14.54
C LYS A 238 9.72 7.21 13.08
N SER A 239 10.31 6.06 12.78
CA SER A 239 10.40 5.51 11.41
C SER A 239 9.01 5.41 10.76
N LEU A 240 8.02 4.88 11.49
CA LEU A 240 6.65 4.77 10.99
C LEU A 240 6.03 6.14 10.67
N ASN A 241 6.24 7.13 11.55
CA ASN A 241 5.72 8.49 11.34
C ASN A 241 6.38 9.16 10.13
N ILE A 242 7.69 9.01 9.95
CA ILE A 242 8.44 9.52 8.79
C ILE A 242 7.86 8.93 7.50
N ARG A 243 7.64 7.61 7.45
CA ARG A 243 7.00 6.94 6.30
C ARG A 243 5.65 7.54 5.99
N SER A 244 4.77 7.62 6.98
CA SER A 244 3.41 8.14 6.80
C SER A 244 3.40 9.56 6.25
N HIS A 245 4.35 10.40 6.68
CA HIS A 245 4.45 11.78 6.21
C HIS A 245 4.95 11.87 4.76
N LEU A 246 5.95 11.05 4.40
CA LEU A 246 6.49 10.99 3.04
C LEU A 246 5.48 10.40 2.03
N GLU A 247 4.72 9.38 2.43
CA GLU A 247 3.66 8.77 1.60
C GLU A 247 2.51 9.75 1.35
N ALA A 248 2.06 10.47 2.37
CA ALA A 248 1.00 11.48 2.25
C ALA A 248 1.34 12.56 1.22
N SER A 249 2.59 13.04 1.19
CA SER A 249 3.09 14.00 0.19
C SER A 249 3.09 13.41 -1.23
N SER A 250 3.54 12.16 -1.39
CA SER A 250 3.53 11.50 -2.71
C SER A 250 2.13 11.21 -3.26
N ASP A 251 1.11 11.07 -2.41
CA ASP A 251 -0.25 10.77 -2.86
C ASP A 251 -0.99 12.00 -3.36
N GLN A 252 -0.64 13.19 -2.89
CA GLN A 252 -1.30 14.44 -3.25
C GLN A 252 -1.16 14.75 -4.75
N TRP A 253 0.05 14.70 -5.32
CA TRP A 253 0.27 15.01 -6.73
C TRP A 253 -0.40 13.98 -7.67
N LYS A 254 -0.42 12.69 -7.28
CA LYS A 254 -1.08 11.63 -8.06
C LYS A 254 -2.59 11.87 -8.14
N ARG A 255 -3.21 12.28 -7.02
CA ARG A 255 -4.63 12.63 -6.98
C ARG A 255 -4.94 13.81 -7.90
N LEU A 256 -4.11 14.86 -7.87
CA LEU A 256 -4.26 16.01 -8.76
C LEU A 256 -4.12 15.62 -10.24
N HIS A 257 -3.11 14.81 -10.56
CA HIS A 257 -2.90 14.31 -11.92
C HIS A 257 -4.11 13.52 -12.45
N LEU A 258 -4.64 12.58 -11.65
CA LEU A 258 -5.83 11.80 -12.02
C LEU A 258 -7.06 12.70 -12.18
N SER A 259 -7.28 13.65 -11.26
CA SER A 259 -8.39 14.59 -11.35
C SER A 259 -8.33 15.45 -12.61
N LEU A 260 -7.15 15.95 -12.99
CA LEU A 260 -6.96 16.70 -14.23
C LEU A 260 -7.23 15.83 -15.47
N GLN A 261 -6.79 14.58 -15.48
CA GLN A 261 -7.09 13.64 -16.58
C GLN A 261 -8.59 13.36 -16.71
N GLU A 262 -9.29 13.13 -15.61
CA GLU A 262 -10.75 12.95 -15.60
C GLU A 262 -11.47 14.18 -16.15
N LEU A 263 -11.01 15.39 -15.80
CA LEU A 263 -11.56 16.63 -16.33
C LEU A 263 -11.31 16.76 -17.83
N LEU A 264 -10.11 16.46 -18.33
CA LEU A 264 -9.81 16.50 -19.77
C LEU A 264 -10.69 15.55 -20.58
N VAL A 265 -10.85 14.31 -20.10
CA VAL A 265 -11.74 13.33 -20.76
C VAL A 265 -13.19 13.83 -20.74
N TRP A 266 -13.65 14.37 -19.61
CA TRP A 266 -15.00 14.92 -19.51
C TRP A 266 -15.22 16.11 -20.45
N LEU A 267 -14.25 17.02 -20.56
CA LEU A 267 -14.29 18.18 -21.46
C LEU A 267 -14.39 17.73 -22.92
N GLN A 268 -13.55 16.77 -23.32
CA GLN A 268 -13.58 16.20 -24.67
C GLN A 268 -14.94 15.56 -24.99
N LEU A 269 -15.48 14.75 -24.07
CA LEU A 269 -16.80 14.13 -24.25
C LEU A 269 -17.91 15.16 -24.42
N LYS A 270 -17.83 16.28 -23.68
CA LYS A 270 -18.83 17.35 -23.76
C LYS A 270 -18.70 18.20 -25.03
N ASP A 271 -17.48 18.43 -25.52
CA ASP A 271 -17.27 19.09 -26.82
C ASP A 271 -17.78 18.22 -27.98
N ASP A 272 -17.55 16.90 -27.92
CA ASP A 272 -18.11 15.94 -28.88
C ASP A 272 -19.65 15.91 -28.82
N GLU A 273 -20.23 15.92 -27.62
CA GLU A 273 -21.69 15.96 -27.42
C GLU A 273 -22.30 17.23 -28.03
N LEU A 274 -21.67 18.38 -27.81
CA LEU A 274 -22.12 19.66 -28.38
C LEU A 274 -21.99 19.67 -29.90
N SER A 275 -20.87 19.17 -30.44
CA SER A 275 -20.61 19.07 -31.88
C SER A 275 -21.68 18.24 -32.61
N ARG A 276 -22.23 17.21 -31.96
CA ARG A 276 -23.29 16.35 -32.50
C ARG A 276 -24.66 17.03 -32.61
N GLN A 277 -24.85 18.20 -31.99
CA GLN A 277 -26.12 18.93 -32.09
C GLN A 277 -26.30 19.64 -33.43
N ALA A 278 -25.21 19.87 -34.17
CA ALA A 278 -25.27 20.38 -35.54
C ALA A 278 -25.76 19.30 -36.53
N PRO A 279 -26.48 19.68 -37.61
CA PRO A 279 -26.84 21.04 -38.02
C PRO A 279 -28.10 21.59 -37.32
N ILE A 280 -28.36 22.89 -37.49
CA ILE A 280 -29.59 23.56 -37.02
C ILE A 280 -30.81 22.96 -37.74
N GLY A 281 -31.90 22.76 -37.01
CA GLY A 281 -33.17 22.27 -37.54
C GLY A 281 -33.81 23.20 -38.59
N GLY A 282 -34.60 22.63 -39.49
CA GLY A 282 -35.22 23.34 -40.62
C GLY A 282 -36.56 24.01 -40.35
N ASP A 283 -37.11 23.84 -39.14
CA ASP A 283 -38.36 24.45 -38.70
C ASP A 283 -38.30 24.85 -37.22
N PHE A 284 -39.23 25.74 -36.84
CA PHE A 284 -39.26 26.32 -35.51
C PHE A 284 -39.35 25.25 -34.39
N PRO A 285 -40.21 24.22 -34.46
CA PRO A 285 -40.25 23.18 -33.44
C PRO A 285 -38.94 22.40 -33.28
N ALA A 286 -38.25 22.08 -34.38
CA ALA A 286 -36.96 21.39 -34.32
C ALA A 286 -35.88 22.23 -33.64
N VAL A 287 -35.76 23.50 -33.99
CA VAL A 287 -34.78 24.42 -33.37
C VAL A 287 -35.16 24.70 -31.91
N GLN A 288 -36.44 24.80 -31.58
CA GLN A 288 -36.91 24.96 -30.21
C GLN A 288 -36.50 23.75 -29.33
N LYS A 289 -36.64 22.54 -29.86
CA LYS A 289 -36.16 21.33 -29.20
C LYS A 289 -34.64 21.34 -29.00
N GLN A 290 -33.86 21.80 -30.01
CA GLN A 290 -32.41 21.97 -29.87
C GLN A 290 -32.07 22.99 -28.77
N ASN A 291 -32.82 24.09 -28.66
CA ASN A 291 -32.65 25.07 -27.58
C ASN A 291 -32.87 24.44 -26.20
N ASP A 292 -33.91 23.62 -26.04
CA ASP A 292 -34.20 22.97 -24.76
C ASP A 292 -33.11 21.96 -24.35
N VAL A 293 -32.58 21.20 -25.32
CA VAL A 293 -31.42 20.31 -25.12
C VAL A 293 -30.19 21.12 -24.74
N HIS A 294 -29.89 22.21 -25.45
CA HIS A 294 -28.73 23.06 -25.15
C HIS A 294 -28.85 23.77 -23.79
N ARG A 295 -30.05 24.16 -23.38
CA ARG A 295 -30.31 24.67 -22.03
C ARG A 295 -29.99 23.64 -20.95
N ALA A 296 -30.24 22.35 -21.21
CA ALA A 296 -29.83 21.28 -20.30
C ALA A 296 -28.31 21.12 -20.25
N PHE A 297 -27.67 21.11 -21.42
CA PHE A 297 -26.21 21.09 -21.53
C PHE A 297 -25.54 22.25 -20.76
N LYS A 298 -26.04 23.49 -20.91
CA LYS A 298 -25.53 24.66 -20.16
C LYS A 298 -25.71 24.53 -18.65
N ARG A 299 -26.79 23.89 -18.19
CA ARG A 299 -26.98 23.60 -16.75
C ARG A 299 -25.91 22.63 -16.25
N GLU A 300 -25.57 21.60 -17.02
CA GLU A 300 -24.49 20.67 -16.67
C GLU A 300 -23.14 21.37 -16.60
N LEU A 301 -22.80 22.23 -17.57
CA LEU A 301 -21.57 23.03 -17.51
C LEU A 301 -21.52 23.85 -16.22
N LYS A 302 -22.60 24.57 -15.89
CA LYS A 302 -22.68 25.37 -14.66
C LYS A 302 -22.50 24.54 -13.38
N THR A 303 -22.96 23.28 -13.37
CA THR A 303 -22.72 22.40 -12.21
C THR A 303 -21.28 21.90 -12.12
N LYS A 304 -20.58 21.76 -13.25
CA LYS A 304 -19.19 21.28 -13.30
C LYS A 304 -18.17 22.39 -13.04
N GLU A 305 -18.51 23.64 -13.38
CA GLU A 305 -17.68 24.84 -13.17
C GLU A 305 -16.96 24.90 -11.81
N PRO A 306 -17.63 24.75 -10.64
CA PRO A 306 -16.94 24.81 -9.35
C PRO A 306 -15.89 23.70 -9.16
N VAL A 307 -16.10 22.52 -9.74
CA VAL A 307 -15.14 21.41 -9.66
C VAL A 307 -13.89 21.73 -10.46
N ILE A 308 -14.06 22.29 -11.66
CA ILE A 308 -12.94 22.70 -12.53
C ILE A 308 -12.14 23.80 -11.82
N MET A 309 -12.81 24.85 -11.35
CA MET A 309 -12.16 25.98 -10.67
C MET A 309 -11.46 25.54 -9.39
N SER A 310 -12.09 24.69 -8.57
CA SER A 310 -11.46 24.17 -7.35
C SER A 310 -10.23 23.30 -7.66
N THR A 311 -10.29 22.48 -8.71
CA THR A 311 -9.16 21.61 -9.10
C THR A 311 -7.99 22.45 -9.60
N LEU A 312 -8.26 23.43 -10.47
CA LEU A 312 -7.27 24.37 -10.97
C LEU A 312 -6.66 25.22 -9.85
N GLU A 313 -7.45 25.70 -8.89
CA GLU A 313 -6.94 26.43 -7.74
C GLU A 313 -6.10 25.54 -6.82
N THR A 314 -6.50 24.28 -6.59
CA THR A 314 -5.70 23.34 -5.80
C THR A 314 -4.36 23.05 -6.49
N VAL A 315 -4.35 22.89 -7.81
CA VAL A 315 -3.10 22.75 -8.58
C VAL A 315 -2.28 24.04 -8.51
N ARG A 316 -2.90 25.22 -8.63
CA ARG A 316 -2.21 26.50 -8.51
C ARG A 316 -1.56 26.64 -7.14
N ILE A 317 -2.27 26.37 -6.05
CA ILE A 317 -1.74 26.37 -4.68
C ILE A 317 -0.54 25.42 -4.61
N PHE A 318 -0.71 24.17 -5.06
CA PHE A 318 0.35 23.17 -5.13
C PHE A 318 1.56 23.62 -5.97
N LEU A 319 1.36 24.42 -7.03
CA LEU A 319 2.41 24.96 -7.90
C LEU A 319 3.04 26.26 -7.37
N THR A 320 2.31 27.09 -6.62
CA THR A 320 2.85 28.30 -5.96
C THR A 320 3.62 27.97 -4.69
N GLU A 321 3.25 26.88 -4.05
CA GLU A 321 4.04 26.23 -3.00
C GLU A 321 5.27 25.51 -3.58
N GLN A 322 5.52 25.54 -4.90
CA GLN A 322 6.76 25.05 -5.52
C GLN A 322 7.69 26.24 -5.84
N PRO A 323 8.98 26.22 -5.44
CA PRO A 323 9.87 27.33 -5.74
C PRO A 323 10.16 27.43 -7.24
N LEU A 324 9.71 28.53 -7.84
CA LEU A 324 10.20 29.03 -9.13
C LEU A 324 11.62 29.62 -8.94
N GLU A 325 12.60 28.92 -9.50
CA GLU A 325 13.77 29.46 -10.21
C GLU A 325 14.69 30.44 -9.46
N GLY A 326 15.89 29.96 -9.13
CA GLY A 326 16.96 30.80 -8.60
C GLY A 326 18.31 30.10 -8.54
N LEU A 327 18.89 29.79 -9.71
CA LEU A 327 20.31 29.96 -10.08
C LEU A 327 20.71 28.97 -11.19
N GLU A 328 20.56 29.43 -12.42
CA GLU A 328 21.38 28.97 -13.53
C GLU A 328 22.88 29.18 -13.22
N LYS A 329 23.68 28.22 -13.69
CA LYS A 329 25.15 28.16 -13.82
C LYS A 329 25.90 27.54 -12.63
N LEU A 330 26.29 26.26 -12.76
CA LEU A 330 27.56 25.86 -13.38
C LEU A 330 27.72 24.32 -13.33
N TYR A 331 28.45 23.80 -14.32
CA TYR A 331 28.95 22.45 -14.54
C TYR A 331 28.12 21.49 -15.41
N GLN A 332 28.69 21.23 -16.59
CA GLN A 332 28.40 20.14 -17.50
C GLN A 332 29.12 18.87 -17.03
N GLU A 333 28.44 17.73 -17.06
CA GLU A 333 28.99 16.48 -17.62
C GLU A 333 27.83 15.53 -18.02
N PRO A 334 28.02 14.66 -19.03
CA PRO A 334 26.95 13.83 -19.60
C PRO A 334 26.93 12.41 -19.00
N ARG A 335 25.94 12.10 -18.16
CA ARG A 335 25.51 10.72 -17.86
C ARG A 335 24.17 10.70 -17.12
N GLU A 336 23.22 9.93 -17.66
CA GLU A 336 21.89 9.58 -17.13
C GLU A 336 21.06 10.73 -16.54
N LEU A 337 19.96 11.08 -17.23
CA LEU A 337 19.02 12.18 -16.91
C LEU A 337 18.89 12.44 -15.39
N PRO A 338 19.38 13.58 -14.87
CA PRO A 338 19.38 13.89 -13.45
C PRO A 338 17.97 13.89 -12.84
N PRO A 339 17.77 13.42 -11.60
CA PRO A 339 16.47 13.38 -10.93
C PRO A 339 15.73 14.74 -10.80
N GLU A 340 16.46 15.86 -11.01
CA GLU A 340 15.92 17.23 -11.14
C GLU A 340 14.97 17.36 -12.31
N GLU A 341 15.30 16.74 -13.46
CA GLU A 341 14.45 16.75 -14.63
C GLU A 341 13.14 16.01 -14.36
N ARG A 342 13.12 14.98 -13.49
CA ARG A 342 11.91 14.18 -13.20
C ARG A 342 10.92 14.89 -12.26
N ALA A 343 11.41 15.62 -11.26
CA ALA A 343 10.59 16.45 -10.38
C ALA A 343 10.02 17.65 -11.15
N GLN A 344 10.88 18.34 -11.91
CA GLN A 344 10.47 19.37 -12.86
C GLN A 344 9.47 18.80 -13.88
N ASN A 345 9.60 17.53 -14.30
CA ASN A 345 8.63 16.90 -15.18
C ASN A 345 7.24 16.76 -14.54
N VAL A 346 7.11 16.47 -13.24
CA VAL A 346 5.80 16.37 -12.57
C VAL A 346 5.16 17.75 -12.43
N THR A 347 5.90 18.73 -11.94
CA THR A 347 5.42 20.12 -11.80
C THR A 347 5.09 20.72 -13.17
N ARG A 348 5.92 20.48 -14.20
CA ARG A 348 5.66 20.87 -15.60
C ARG A 348 4.46 20.12 -16.18
N LEU A 349 4.29 18.83 -15.87
CA LEU A 349 3.17 18.02 -16.34
C LEU A 349 1.86 18.53 -15.73
N LEU A 350 1.80 18.71 -14.40
CA LEU A 350 0.60 19.24 -13.72
C LEU A 350 0.26 20.64 -14.19
N ARG A 351 1.26 21.52 -14.38
CA ARG A 351 1.07 22.85 -14.97
C ARG A 351 0.49 22.75 -16.37
N LYS A 352 1.11 21.95 -17.24
CA LYS A 352 0.63 21.73 -18.61
C LYS A 352 -0.79 21.17 -18.63
N GLN A 353 -1.09 20.19 -17.80
CA GLN A 353 -2.44 19.59 -17.71
C GLN A 353 -3.47 20.58 -17.18
N ALA A 354 -3.12 21.42 -16.20
CA ALA A 354 -4.00 22.48 -15.70
C ALA A 354 -4.25 23.56 -16.76
N GLU A 355 -3.20 23.96 -17.49
CA GLU A 355 -3.32 24.87 -18.65
C GLU A 355 -4.21 24.27 -19.75
N GLU A 356 -4.04 22.98 -20.05
CA GLU A 356 -4.89 22.24 -21.00
C GLU A 356 -6.36 22.18 -20.53
N VAL A 357 -6.61 21.85 -19.26
CA VAL A 357 -7.97 21.85 -18.68
C VAL A 357 -8.59 23.24 -18.79
N ASN A 358 -7.86 24.29 -18.44
CA ASN A 358 -8.35 25.67 -18.53
C ASN A 358 -8.67 26.05 -19.98
N THR A 359 -7.78 25.71 -20.92
CA THR A 359 -7.94 26.00 -22.35
C THR A 359 -9.16 25.28 -22.94
N GLU A 360 -9.30 23.97 -22.70
CA GLU A 360 -10.45 23.20 -23.20
C GLU A 360 -11.77 23.62 -22.53
N TRP A 361 -11.73 24.03 -21.25
CA TRP A 361 -12.89 24.61 -20.58
C TRP A 361 -13.33 25.94 -21.19
N GLU A 362 -12.39 26.86 -21.46
CA GLU A 362 -12.69 28.13 -22.14
C GLU A 362 -13.23 27.90 -23.55
N LYS A 363 -12.60 26.99 -24.31
CA LYS A 363 -13.03 26.61 -25.66
C LYS A 363 -14.44 26.01 -25.68
N LEU A 364 -14.76 25.10 -24.75
CA LEU A 364 -16.09 24.51 -24.63
C LEU A 364 -17.16 25.56 -24.30
N ASN A 365 -16.84 26.52 -23.43
CA ASN A 365 -17.74 27.62 -23.11
C ASN A 365 -17.99 28.55 -24.31
N LEU A 366 -16.95 28.87 -25.08
CA LEU A 366 -17.07 29.64 -26.31
C LEU A 366 -17.92 28.88 -27.35
N HIS A 367 -17.65 27.59 -27.58
CA HIS A 367 -18.44 26.76 -28.49
C HIS A 367 -19.91 26.71 -28.07
N SER A 368 -20.18 26.57 -26.77
CA SER A 368 -21.54 26.59 -26.20
C SER A 368 -22.25 27.93 -26.41
N ALA A 369 -21.54 29.05 -26.22
CA ALA A 369 -22.08 30.39 -26.46
C ALA A 369 -22.39 30.62 -27.95
N ASP A 370 -21.48 30.23 -28.84
CA ASP A 370 -21.66 30.33 -30.28
C ASP A 370 -22.83 29.47 -30.78
N TRP A 371 -22.98 28.26 -30.25
CA TRP A 371 -24.11 27.40 -30.56
C TRP A 371 -25.44 27.99 -30.10
N GLN A 372 -25.48 28.57 -28.89
CA GLN A 372 -26.68 29.29 -28.41
C GLN A 372 -27.02 30.45 -29.35
N ARG A 373 -26.04 31.26 -29.76
CA ARG A 373 -26.25 32.39 -30.68
C ARG A 373 -26.86 31.93 -32.00
N LYS A 374 -26.36 30.81 -32.55
CA LYS A 374 -26.88 30.18 -33.77
C LYS A 374 -28.33 29.72 -33.61
N ILE A 375 -28.66 29.09 -32.48
CA ILE A 375 -30.03 28.67 -32.15
C ILE A 375 -30.96 29.89 -32.06
N ASP A 376 -30.54 30.93 -31.35
CA ASP A 376 -31.36 32.13 -31.14
C ASP A 376 -31.63 32.85 -32.47
N GLU A 377 -30.60 33.03 -33.30
CA GLU A 377 -30.72 33.60 -34.65
C GLU A 377 -31.65 32.75 -35.54
N ALA A 378 -31.53 31.42 -35.49
CA ALA A 378 -32.39 30.52 -36.25
C ALA A 378 -33.86 30.60 -35.80
N LEU A 379 -34.11 30.66 -34.48
CA LEU A 379 -35.47 30.80 -33.94
C LEU A 379 -36.12 32.12 -34.39
N GLU A 380 -35.39 33.23 -34.30
CA GLU A 380 -35.85 34.55 -34.75
C GLU A 380 -36.21 34.52 -36.24
N ARG A 381 -35.32 34.02 -37.09
CA ARG A 381 -35.55 33.96 -38.55
C ARG A 381 -36.67 33.01 -38.96
N LEU A 382 -36.80 31.86 -38.30
CA LEU A 382 -37.88 30.92 -38.57
C LEU A 382 -39.22 31.46 -38.08
N GLN A 383 -39.24 32.20 -36.97
CA GLN A 383 -40.44 32.91 -36.51
C GLN A 383 -40.84 34.03 -37.48
N GLU A 384 -39.89 34.87 -37.93
CA GLU A 384 -40.13 35.89 -38.95
C GLU A 384 -40.72 35.28 -40.23
N LEU A 385 -40.15 34.16 -40.70
CA LEU A 385 -40.66 33.43 -41.85
C LEU A 385 -42.09 32.95 -41.62
N GLN A 386 -42.35 32.33 -40.47
CA GLN A 386 -43.69 31.81 -40.12
C GLN A 386 -44.74 32.93 -40.11
N GLU A 387 -44.47 34.04 -39.41
CA GLU A 387 -45.36 35.19 -39.35
C GLU A 387 -45.61 35.80 -40.73
N ALA A 388 -44.56 35.90 -41.56
CA ALA A 388 -44.66 36.40 -42.93
C ALA A 388 -45.48 35.44 -43.83
N THR A 389 -45.29 34.13 -43.70
CA THR A 389 -46.08 33.13 -44.43
C THR A 389 -47.54 33.13 -44.02
N ASP A 390 -47.85 33.23 -42.72
CA ASP A 390 -49.23 33.28 -42.21
C ASP A 390 -49.96 34.55 -42.70
N LYS A 391 -49.26 35.70 -42.67
CA LYS A 391 -49.78 36.96 -43.20
C LYS A 391 -50.03 36.89 -44.71
N LEU A 392 -49.12 36.28 -45.46
CA LEU A 392 -49.26 36.10 -46.90
C LEU A 392 -50.41 35.14 -47.23
N ASP A 393 -50.52 34.01 -46.52
CA ASP A 393 -51.63 33.06 -46.67
C ASP A 393 -52.98 33.75 -46.47
N LEU A 394 -53.12 34.50 -45.38
CA LEU A 394 -54.36 35.23 -45.07
C LEU A 394 -54.74 36.21 -46.20
N LYS A 395 -53.77 37.01 -46.68
CA LYS A 395 -54.03 37.97 -47.75
C LYS A 395 -54.32 37.29 -49.09
N LEU A 396 -53.63 36.18 -49.41
CA LEU A 396 -53.91 35.39 -50.61
C LEU A 396 -55.32 34.81 -50.54
N ARG A 397 -55.74 34.24 -49.41
CA ARG A 397 -57.13 33.76 -49.21
C ARG A 397 -58.16 34.86 -49.42
N GLN A 398 -57.93 36.06 -48.87
CA GLN A 398 -58.83 37.19 -49.07
C GLN A 398 -58.94 37.58 -50.56
N ALA A 399 -57.80 37.65 -51.26
CA ALA A 399 -57.75 37.94 -52.68
C ALA A 399 -58.42 36.84 -53.53
N GLU A 400 -58.21 35.58 -53.18
CA GLU A 400 -58.84 34.41 -53.82
C GLU A 400 -60.36 34.41 -53.63
N VAL A 401 -60.85 34.77 -52.44
CA VAL A 401 -62.30 34.90 -52.18
C VAL A 401 -62.91 36.02 -53.02
N ILE A 402 -62.25 37.19 -53.10
CA ILE A 402 -62.71 38.30 -53.95
C ILE A 402 -62.77 37.84 -55.42
N LYS A 403 -61.72 37.20 -55.93
CA LYS A 403 -61.64 36.69 -57.29
C LYS A 403 -62.68 35.59 -57.57
N GLY A 404 -62.89 34.67 -56.63
CA GLY A 404 -63.87 33.59 -56.73
C GLY A 404 -65.32 34.07 -56.70
N SER A 405 -65.58 35.26 -56.18
CA SER A 405 -66.91 35.89 -56.20
C SER A 405 -67.31 36.50 -57.56
N TRP A 406 -66.41 36.49 -58.55
CA TRP A 406 -66.67 37.09 -59.86
C TRP A 406 -67.50 36.17 -60.75
N GLN A 407 -68.53 36.74 -61.37
CA GLN A 407 -69.33 36.06 -62.39
C GLN A 407 -68.71 36.30 -63.78
N PRO A 408 -68.89 35.37 -64.73
CA PRO A 408 -68.53 35.60 -66.13
C PRO A 408 -69.21 36.86 -66.65
N VAL A 409 -68.52 37.62 -67.51
CA VAL A 409 -69.00 38.92 -68.02
C VAL A 409 -70.39 38.82 -68.69
N GLY A 410 -70.72 37.66 -69.27
CA GLY A 410 -72.03 37.40 -69.89
C GLY A 410 -73.21 37.26 -68.92
N ASP A 411 -72.94 37.00 -67.63
CA ASP A 411 -73.97 36.75 -66.61
C ASP A 411 -74.20 37.96 -65.69
N LEU A 412 -73.52 39.08 -65.94
CA LEU A 412 -73.59 40.28 -65.13
C LEU A 412 -74.86 41.09 -65.42
N LEU A 413 -75.62 41.42 -64.38
CA LEU A 413 -76.71 42.39 -64.47
C LEU A 413 -76.15 43.82 -64.48
N ILE A 414 -76.72 44.71 -65.31
CA ILE A 414 -76.26 46.10 -65.45
C ILE A 414 -76.22 46.82 -64.09
N ASP A 415 -77.21 46.58 -63.23
CA ASP A 415 -77.30 47.18 -61.89
C ASP A 415 -76.21 46.68 -60.91
N SER A 416 -75.57 45.55 -61.21
CA SER A 416 -74.49 44.96 -60.39
C SER A 416 -73.08 45.33 -60.88
N LEU A 417 -72.94 45.91 -62.08
CA LEU A 417 -71.65 46.22 -62.70
C LEU A 417 -70.78 47.14 -61.82
N GLN A 418 -71.38 48.10 -61.13
CA GLN A 418 -70.65 49.04 -60.27
C GLN A 418 -70.01 48.34 -59.06
N ASP A 419 -70.71 47.39 -58.45
CA ASP A 419 -70.20 46.58 -57.33
C ASP A 419 -69.06 45.65 -57.79
N HIS A 420 -69.21 45.05 -58.98
CA HIS A 420 -68.14 44.23 -59.58
C HIS A 420 -66.90 45.06 -59.95
N LEU A 421 -67.06 46.28 -60.49
CA LEU A 421 -65.96 47.18 -60.78
C LEU A 421 -65.21 47.60 -59.51
N GLU A 422 -65.92 47.87 -58.41
CA GLU A 422 -65.29 48.20 -57.13
C GLU A 422 -64.52 47.01 -56.56
N LYS A 423 -65.06 45.78 -56.62
CA LYS A 423 -64.34 44.56 -56.21
C LYS A 423 -63.07 44.32 -57.04
N VAL A 424 -63.12 44.56 -58.34
CA VAL A 424 -61.93 44.48 -59.23
C VAL A 424 -60.90 45.55 -58.87
N LYS A 425 -61.34 46.76 -58.53
CA LYS A 425 -60.47 47.87 -58.10
C LYS A 425 -59.78 47.57 -56.76
N VAL A 426 -60.52 47.00 -55.80
CA VAL A 426 -59.97 46.55 -54.51
C VAL A 426 -58.91 45.48 -54.73
N LEU A 427 -59.21 44.43 -55.52
CA LEU A 427 -58.23 43.39 -55.82
C LEU A 427 -56.98 43.96 -56.52
N ARG A 428 -57.18 44.87 -57.49
CA ARG A 428 -56.08 45.56 -58.20
C ARG A 428 -55.19 46.35 -57.25
N GLY A 429 -55.76 46.99 -56.23
CA GLY A 429 -55.01 47.68 -55.18
C GLY A 429 -54.15 46.74 -54.33
N GLU A 430 -54.63 45.52 -54.08
CA GLU A 430 -53.94 44.51 -53.26
C GLU A 430 -52.86 43.70 -54.01
N ILE A 431 -52.82 43.72 -55.36
CA ILE A 431 -51.80 43.02 -56.15
C ILE A 431 -50.38 43.50 -55.81
N THR A 432 -50.15 44.81 -55.70
CA THR A 432 -48.80 45.35 -55.41
C THR A 432 -48.33 44.95 -54.00
N PRO A 433 -49.11 45.17 -52.93
CA PRO A 433 -48.77 44.69 -51.59
C PRO A 433 -48.57 43.16 -51.51
N LEU A 434 -49.37 42.36 -52.23
CA LEU A 434 -49.18 40.91 -52.28
C LEU A 434 -47.86 40.52 -52.93
N LYS A 435 -47.49 41.17 -54.04
CA LYS A 435 -46.20 40.94 -54.70
C LYS A 435 -45.01 41.23 -53.77
N GLU A 436 -45.08 42.33 -53.03
CA GLU A 436 -44.06 42.70 -52.05
C GLU A 436 -43.96 41.67 -50.92
N ASN A 437 -45.10 41.21 -50.39
CA ASN A 437 -45.12 40.14 -49.38
C ASN A 437 -44.55 38.82 -49.89
N VAL A 438 -44.87 38.43 -51.13
CA VAL A 438 -44.30 37.22 -51.76
C VAL A 438 -42.78 37.35 -51.94
N SER A 439 -42.29 38.50 -52.36
CA SER A 439 -40.84 38.75 -52.43
C SER A 439 -40.21 38.62 -51.04
N TYR A 440 -40.79 39.29 -50.05
CA TYR A 440 -40.30 39.30 -48.69
C TYR A 440 -40.22 37.89 -48.06
N VAL A 441 -41.28 37.08 -48.21
CA VAL A 441 -41.29 35.68 -47.74
C VAL A 441 -40.21 34.84 -48.43
N ASN A 442 -40.04 34.98 -49.74
CA ASN A 442 -38.99 34.27 -50.48
C ASN A 442 -37.58 34.76 -50.11
N ASP A 443 -37.42 36.05 -49.82
CA ASP A 443 -36.15 36.64 -49.36
C ASP A 443 -35.77 36.11 -47.97
N LEU A 444 -36.73 35.98 -47.05
CA LEU A 444 -36.52 35.35 -45.73
C LEU A 444 -36.11 33.88 -45.85
N ALA A 445 -36.81 33.10 -46.70
CA ALA A 445 -36.45 31.71 -46.98
C ALA A 445 -35.02 31.58 -47.55
N ARG A 446 -34.62 32.53 -48.40
CA ARG A 446 -33.27 32.60 -48.97
C ARG A 446 -32.22 32.99 -47.92
N GLN A 447 -32.53 33.92 -47.03
CA GLN A 447 -31.66 34.30 -45.90
C GLN A 447 -31.40 33.11 -44.97
N LEU A 448 -32.42 32.32 -44.64
CA LEU A 448 -32.26 31.07 -43.87
C LEU A 448 -31.30 30.09 -44.56
N THR A 449 -31.40 29.96 -45.89
CA THR A 449 -30.48 29.14 -46.68
C THR A 449 -29.04 29.69 -46.63
N THR A 450 -28.86 31.01 -46.66
CA THR A 450 -27.52 31.63 -46.52
C THR A 450 -26.91 31.46 -45.13
N LEU A 451 -27.75 31.28 -44.10
CA LEU A 451 -27.32 30.91 -42.74
C LEU A 451 -26.99 29.41 -42.61
N GLY A 452 -27.10 28.64 -43.70
CA GLY A 452 -26.88 27.20 -43.70
C GLY A 452 -28.03 26.39 -43.10
N ILE A 453 -29.20 27.01 -42.89
CA ILE A 453 -30.39 26.34 -42.38
C ILE A 453 -31.16 25.76 -43.56
N GLN A 454 -31.23 24.43 -43.62
CA GLN A 454 -32.03 23.73 -44.62
C GLN A 454 -33.48 23.70 -44.15
N LEU A 455 -34.37 24.40 -44.84
CA LEU A 455 -35.80 24.42 -44.51
C LEU A 455 -36.39 23.02 -44.49
N SER A 456 -37.27 22.75 -43.53
CA SER A 456 -37.95 21.46 -43.44
C SER A 456 -38.89 21.25 -44.64
N PRO A 457 -39.21 20.00 -45.01
CA PRO A 457 -40.15 19.72 -46.10
C PRO A 457 -41.50 20.42 -45.93
N TYR A 458 -41.94 20.61 -44.68
CA TYR A 458 -43.17 21.35 -44.36
C TYR A 458 -43.07 22.82 -44.80
N ASN A 459 -42.00 23.52 -44.41
CA ASN A 459 -41.79 24.91 -44.78
C ASN A 459 -41.60 25.09 -46.29
N VAL A 460 -40.87 24.17 -46.95
CA VAL A 460 -40.72 24.19 -48.41
C VAL A 460 -42.07 24.04 -49.11
N ASN A 461 -42.90 23.07 -48.69
CA ASN A 461 -44.22 22.86 -49.29
C ASN A 461 -45.14 24.06 -49.11
N ILE A 462 -45.12 24.73 -47.95
CA ILE A 462 -45.89 25.96 -47.72
C ILE A 462 -45.45 27.06 -48.68
N LEU A 463 -44.14 27.27 -48.82
CA LEU A 463 -43.60 28.28 -49.73
C LEU A 463 -43.98 28.00 -51.18
N GLU A 464 -43.94 26.73 -51.61
CA GLU A 464 -44.36 26.32 -52.94
C GLU A 464 -45.87 26.53 -53.17
N ASP A 465 -46.72 26.19 -52.20
CA ASP A 465 -48.17 26.43 -52.25
C ASP A 465 -48.48 27.92 -52.39
N LEU A 466 -47.93 28.76 -51.51
CA LEU A 466 -48.16 30.21 -51.52
C LEU A 466 -47.68 30.85 -52.83
N ASN A 467 -46.51 30.43 -53.33
CA ASN A 467 -46.00 30.91 -54.62
C ASN A 467 -46.87 30.45 -55.80
N THR A 468 -47.40 29.23 -55.75
CA THR A 468 -48.29 28.69 -56.79
C THR A 468 -49.62 29.43 -56.82
N ARG A 469 -50.23 29.63 -55.65
CA ARG A 469 -51.48 30.39 -55.49
C ARG A 469 -51.34 31.84 -55.94
N TRP A 470 -50.22 32.48 -55.61
CA TRP A 470 -49.89 33.80 -56.12
C TRP A 470 -49.80 33.84 -57.66
N LYS A 471 -49.11 32.88 -58.29
CA LYS A 471 -49.05 32.77 -59.76
C LYS A 471 -50.44 32.60 -60.39
N LEU A 472 -51.30 31.76 -59.80
CA LEU A 472 -52.68 31.57 -60.27
C LEU A 472 -53.53 32.85 -60.11
N LEU A 473 -53.29 33.64 -59.06
CA LEU A 473 -53.95 34.93 -58.87
C LEU A 473 -53.60 35.90 -60.03
N GLN A 474 -52.32 35.96 -60.41
CA GLN A 474 -51.80 36.81 -61.50
C GLN A 474 -52.38 36.45 -62.88
N VAL A 475 -52.43 35.15 -63.23
CA VAL A 475 -52.85 34.69 -64.56
C VAL A 475 -54.33 35.00 -64.87
N GLY A 476 -55.16 35.24 -63.85
CA GLY A 476 -56.57 35.62 -64.05
C GLY A 476 -56.91 37.04 -63.63
N THR A 477 -55.92 37.93 -63.50
CA THR A 477 -56.12 39.38 -63.25
C THR A 477 -55.56 40.26 -64.38
N LEU A 478 -54.76 39.68 -65.28
CA LEU A 478 -54.49 40.16 -66.64
C LEU A 478 -55.58 39.64 -67.59
#